data_AF-A0A7Y4U9U3-F1
#
_entry.id   AF-A0A7Y4U9U3-F1
#
_cell.length_a   1.000
_cell.length_b   1.000
_cell.length_c   1.000
_cell.angle_alpha   90.00
_cell.angle_beta   90.00
_cell.angle_gamma   90.00
#
_symmetry.space_group_name_H-M   'P 1'
#
loop_
_entity.id
_entity.type
_entity.pdbx_description
1 polymer ?
#
loop_
_entity_poly.entity_id
_entity_poly.type
_entity_poly.pdbx_seq_one_letter_code
_entity_poly.pdbx_strand_id
1 'polypeptide(L)'
;MNNTAKRGWLWLAMITTTLIAVTVIAIPTFTIMPFKAQSATGVEWSYHLRRWSPLVTVLAALMFIALALKLWRGARWYGRAAMFVLFVPLAAVTWFARQNHFEWMFNPLPNAAYAAISETKFVADNEMVMTVALNDEVAAYPVRQMAYHHVVNDVVGGKPITATY
;
A
#
# COMPACT_ATOMS: atom_id res chain seq x y z
N MET A 1 10.13 31.91 28.16
CA MET A 1 9.94 31.89 26.68
C MET A 1 8.75 32.75 26.30
N ASN A 2 8.91 33.72 25.39
CA ASN A 2 7.83 34.62 24.95
C ASN A 2 6.73 33.84 24.17
N ASN A 3 5.53 34.41 24.07
CA ASN A 3 4.38 33.73 23.43
C ASN A 3 4.63 33.41 21.94
N THR A 4 5.42 34.22 21.24
CA THR A 4 5.78 34.00 19.84
C THR A 4 6.65 32.75 19.68
N ALA A 5 7.68 32.58 20.50
CA ALA A 5 8.55 31.41 20.48
C ALA A 5 7.79 30.13 20.87
N LYS A 6 6.88 30.19 21.86
CA LYS A 6 5.98 29.06 22.18
C LYS A 6 5.15 28.62 20.98
N ARG A 7 4.60 29.56 20.22
CA ARG A 7 3.83 29.24 19.00
C ARG A 7 4.72 28.68 17.89
N GLY A 8 5.94 29.18 17.75
CA GLY A 8 6.94 28.63 16.82
C GLY A 8 7.21 27.15 17.07
N TRP A 9 7.41 26.75 18.32
CA TRP A 9 7.59 25.34 18.70
C TRP A 9 6.37 24.46 18.41
N LEU A 10 5.15 24.97 18.60
CA LEU A 10 3.93 24.24 18.26
C LEU A 10 3.81 23.99 16.75
N TRP A 11 4.16 24.99 15.94
CA TRP A 11 4.20 24.85 14.48
C TRP A 11 5.26 23.87 14.03
N LEU A 12 6.47 23.97 14.57
CA LEU A 12 7.56 23.04 14.29
C LEU A 12 7.13 21.61 14.62
N ALA A 13 6.57 21.39 15.82
CA ALA A 13 6.04 20.09 16.21
C ALA A 13 4.99 19.57 15.22
N MET A 14 4.05 20.41 14.78
CA MET A 14 2.99 20.01 13.85
C MET A 14 3.54 19.61 12.47
N ILE A 15 4.54 20.36 11.98
CA ILE A 15 5.25 20.05 10.74
C ILE A 15 6.01 18.73 10.89
N THR A 16 6.78 18.56 11.97
CA THR A 16 7.53 17.34 12.25
C THR A 16 6.61 16.13 12.35
N THR A 17 5.47 16.23 13.04
CA THR A 17 4.45 15.16 13.12
C THR A 17 3.97 14.72 11.73
N THR A 18 3.67 15.70 10.86
CA THR A 18 3.24 15.43 9.48
C THR A 18 4.35 14.75 8.67
N LEU A 19 5.59 15.26 8.77
CA LEU A 19 6.73 14.70 8.05
C LEU A 19 7.05 13.27 8.49
N ILE A 20 7.00 12.98 9.79
CA ILE A 20 7.19 11.61 10.31
C ILE A 20 6.15 10.68 9.71
N ALA A 21 4.86 11.04 9.77
CA ALA A 21 3.77 10.23 9.22
C ALA A 21 3.93 9.97 7.71
N VAL A 22 4.34 10.98 6.93
CA VAL A 22 4.61 10.82 5.51
C VAL A 22 5.81 9.91 5.27
N THR A 23 6.88 10.06 6.05
CA THR A 23 8.14 9.33 5.86
C THR A 23 7.98 7.84 6.14
N VAL A 24 7.29 7.47 7.22
CA VAL A 24 7.08 6.06 7.58
C VAL A 24 6.26 5.30 6.53
N ILE A 25 5.48 6.01 5.71
CA ILE A 25 4.73 5.44 4.57
C ILE A 25 5.53 5.50 3.27
N ALA A 26 6.20 6.63 2.99
CA ALA A 26 6.92 6.84 1.74
C ALA A 26 8.09 5.86 1.60
N ILE A 27 8.87 5.64 2.66
CA ILE A 27 10.03 4.72 2.64
C ILE A 27 9.62 3.33 2.14
N PRO A 28 8.72 2.58 2.81
CA PRO A 28 8.38 1.25 2.33
C PRO A 28 7.72 1.26 0.95
N THR A 29 6.93 2.28 0.61
CA THR A 29 6.28 2.40 -0.70
C THR A 29 7.29 2.47 -1.86
N PHE A 30 8.39 3.19 -1.69
CA PHE A 30 9.41 3.32 -2.73
C PHE A 30 10.50 2.25 -2.66
N THR A 31 10.83 1.74 -1.46
CA THR A 31 11.90 0.76 -1.26
C THR A 31 11.50 -0.64 -1.71
N ILE A 32 10.26 -1.08 -1.43
CA ILE A 32 9.78 -2.41 -1.85
C ILE A 32 8.91 -2.35 -3.11
N MET A 33 9.04 -1.27 -3.88
CA MET A 33 8.35 -1.13 -5.15
C MET A 33 8.74 -2.27 -6.11
N PRO A 34 7.76 -2.91 -6.77
CA PRO A 34 8.02 -3.86 -7.84
C PRO A 34 8.85 -3.25 -8.96
N PHE A 35 9.54 -4.10 -9.72
CA PHE A 35 10.40 -3.69 -10.86
C PHE A 35 11.67 -2.90 -10.48
N LYS A 36 12.04 -2.86 -9.20
CA LYS A 36 13.34 -2.37 -8.72
C LYS A 36 14.05 -3.47 -7.96
N ALA A 37 15.37 -3.51 -8.06
CA ALA A 37 16.19 -4.39 -7.23
C ALA A 37 16.06 -3.95 -5.75
N GLN A 38 15.87 -4.93 -4.86
CA GLN A 38 15.65 -4.69 -3.43
C GLN A 38 16.77 -5.35 -2.63
N SER A 39 17.32 -4.63 -1.65
CA SER A 39 18.27 -5.21 -0.70
C SER A 39 17.53 -5.90 0.44
N ALA A 40 18.12 -6.95 1.01
CA ALA A 40 17.55 -7.66 2.16
C ALA A 40 17.25 -6.70 3.33
N THR A 41 18.19 -5.80 3.63
CA THR A 41 18.05 -4.78 4.70
C THR A 41 16.95 -3.76 4.37
N GLY A 42 16.81 -3.34 3.11
CA GLY A 42 15.76 -2.43 2.68
C GLY A 42 14.37 -3.03 2.83
N VAL A 43 14.23 -4.30 2.49
CA VAL A 43 13.00 -5.07 2.66
C VAL A 43 12.66 -5.21 4.15
N GLU A 44 13.62 -5.64 4.98
CA GLU A 44 13.45 -5.80 6.43
C GLU A 44 12.92 -4.52 7.09
N TRP A 45 13.62 -3.39 6.88
CA TRP A 45 13.19 -2.09 7.43
C TRP A 45 11.82 -1.66 6.92
N SER A 46 11.51 -1.94 5.65
CA SER A 46 10.22 -1.60 5.07
C SER A 46 9.08 -2.39 5.71
N TYR A 47 9.28 -3.67 6.03
CA TYR A 47 8.29 -4.47 6.76
C TYR A 47 8.13 -4.00 8.21
N HIS A 48 9.22 -3.62 8.89
CA HIS A 48 9.12 -3.01 10.22
C HIS A 48 8.31 -1.70 10.19
N LEU A 49 8.60 -0.82 9.23
CA LEU A 49 7.86 0.44 9.07
C LEU A 49 6.40 0.19 8.73
N ARG A 50 6.09 -0.71 7.78
CA ARG A 50 4.71 -1.07 7.42
C ARG A 50 3.92 -1.60 8.61
N ARG A 51 4.52 -2.47 9.43
CA ARG A 51 3.88 -3.04 10.62
C ARG A 51 3.41 -1.97 11.61
N TRP A 52 4.23 -0.93 11.82
CA TRP A 52 3.94 0.12 12.79
C TRP A 52 3.21 1.34 12.21
N SER A 53 3.23 1.50 10.88
CA SER A 53 2.66 2.64 10.17
C SER A 53 1.20 2.97 10.55
N PRO A 54 0.26 2.00 10.66
CA PRO A 54 -1.10 2.32 11.09
C PRO A 54 -1.18 2.98 12.47
N LEU A 55 -0.36 2.54 13.43
CA LEU A 55 -0.33 3.11 14.77
C LEU A 55 0.32 4.49 14.75
N VAL A 56 1.49 4.60 14.11
CA VAL A 56 2.26 5.86 14.03
C VAL A 56 1.43 6.97 13.38
N THR A 57 0.74 6.68 12.28
CA THR A 57 -0.08 7.67 11.56
C THR A 57 -1.31 8.09 12.34
N VAL A 58 -1.99 7.16 13.04
CA VAL A 58 -3.11 7.51 13.95
C VAL A 58 -2.64 8.38 15.12
N LEU A 59 -1.53 8.03 15.77
CA LEU A 59 -0.96 8.84 16.85
C LEU A 59 -0.53 10.24 16.34
N ALA A 60 0.04 10.31 15.14
CA ALA A 60 0.37 11.56 14.48
C ALA A 60 -0.89 12.40 14.19
N ALA A 61 -1.98 11.80 13.70
CA ALA A 61 -3.26 12.48 13.47
C ALA A 61 -3.86 13.03 14.78
N LEU A 62 -3.85 12.25 15.86
CA LEU A 62 -4.31 12.72 17.18
C LEU A 62 -3.45 13.87 17.72
N MET A 63 -2.13 13.76 17.61
CA MET A 63 -1.20 14.81 17.99
C MET A 63 -1.43 16.08 17.16
N PHE A 64 -1.63 15.93 15.86
CA PHE A 64 -1.93 17.04 14.95
C PHE A 64 -3.21 17.78 15.37
N ILE A 65 -4.29 17.04 15.66
CA ILE A 65 -5.56 17.63 16.14
C ILE A 65 -5.34 18.40 17.44
N ALA A 66 -4.60 17.83 18.41
CA ALA A 66 -4.30 18.51 19.67
C ALA A 66 -3.50 19.81 19.46
N LEU A 67 -2.53 19.81 18.54
CA LEU A 67 -1.75 21.00 18.18
C LEU A 67 -2.60 22.05 17.45
N ALA A 68 -3.44 21.61 16.51
CA ALA A 68 -4.35 22.46 15.77
C ALA A 68 -5.33 23.17 16.72
N LEU A 69 -5.94 22.46 17.67
CA LEU A 69 -6.84 23.03 18.68
C LEU A 69 -6.14 24.12 19.52
N LYS A 70 -4.87 23.89 19.91
CA LYS A 70 -4.07 24.88 20.65
C LYS A 70 -3.75 26.12 19.81
N LEU A 71 -3.41 25.94 18.54
CA LEU A 71 -3.03 27.03 17.65
C LEU A 71 -4.24 27.81 17.09
N TRP A 72 -5.42 27.18 16.99
CA TRP A 72 -6.61 27.69 16.31
C TRP A 72 -7.08 29.05 16.83
N ARG A 73 -7.16 29.20 18.15
CA ARG A 73 -7.68 30.42 18.82
C ARG A 73 -6.91 31.69 18.48
N GLY A 74 -5.59 31.57 18.23
CA GLY A 74 -4.74 32.71 17.88
C GLY A 74 -4.35 32.77 16.41
N ALA A 75 -4.87 31.86 15.57
CA ALA A 75 -4.49 31.76 14.16
C ALA A 75 -5.25 32.77 13.30
N ARG A 76 -4.50 33.51 12.48
CA ARG A 76 -5.05 34.25 11.34
C ARG A 76 -5.44 33.28 10.23
N TRP A 77 -6.14 33.76 9.20
CA TRP A 77 -6.64 32.93 8.10
C TRP A 77 -5.54 32.09 7.43
N TYR A 78 -4.36 32.67 7.19
CA TYR A 78 -3.23 31.95 6.57
C TYR A 78 -2.67 30.85 7.48
N GLY A 79 -2.74 31.02 8.80
CA GLY A 79 -2.40 29.97 9.75
C GLY A 79 -3.39 28.81 9.69
N ARG A 80 -4.69 29.11 9.59
CA ARG A 80 -5.71 28.06 9.42
C ARG A 80 -5.55 27.35 8.08
N ALA A 81 -5.25 28.09 7.00
CA ALA A 81 -4.94 27.52 5.70
C ALA A 81 -3.71 26.61 5.75
N ALA A 82 -2.63 27.02 6.42
CA ALA A 82 -1.44 26.18 6.60
C ALA A 82 -1.73 24.90 7.39
N MET A 83 -2.60 24.94 8.40
CA MET A 83 -3.06 23.71 9.09
C MET A 83 -3.80 22.79 8.13
N PHE A 84 -4.70 23.33 7.29
CA PHE A 84 -5.41 22.52 6.31
C PHE A 84 -4.44 21.87 5.30
N VAL A 85 -3.48 22.64 4.79
CA VAL A 85 -2.44 22.14 3.86
C VAL A 85 -1.61 21.02 4.48
N LEU A 86 -1.28 21.09 5.77
CA LEU A 86 -0.55 20.02 6.47
C LEU A 86 -1.44 18.83 6.82
N PHE A 87 -2.73 19.07 7.07
CA PHE A 87 -3.69 18.02 7.39
C PHE A 87 -3.96 17.10 6.19
N VAL A 88 -4.06 17.64 4.98
CA VAL A 88 -4.35 16.87 3.76
C VAL A 88 -3.38 15.68 3.55
N PRO A 89 -2.04 15.87 3.49
CA PRO A 89 -1.12 14.75 3.32
C PRO A 89 -1.15 13.82 4.54
N LEU A 90 -1.32 14.34 5.77
CA LEU A 90 -1.44 13.52 6.97
C LEU A 90 -2.66 12.57 6.91
N ALA A 91 -3.82 13.10 6.53
CA ALA A 91 -5.04 12.31 6.37
C ALA A 91 -4.87 11.25 5.26
N ALA A 92 -4.29 11.66 4.13
CA ALA A 92 -4.02 10.74 3.01
C ALA A 92 -3.11 9.57 3.44
N VAL A 93 -1.98 9.85 4.10
CA VAL A 93 -1.06 8.78 4.54
C VAL A 93 -1.63 7.94 5.68
N THR A 94 -2.48 8.51 6.54
CA THR A 94 -3.18 7.76 7.60
C THR A 94 -4.17 6.76 7.02
N TRP A 95 -4.93 7.15 5.99
CA TRP A 95 -5.79 6.23 5.24
C TRP A 95 -4.96 5.16 4.50
N PHE A 96 -3.91 5.60 3.80
CA PHE A 96 -3.04 4.74 3.00
C PHE A 96 -2.27 3.71 3.84
N ALA A 97 -1.95 4.02 5.10
CA ALA A 97 -1.24 3.12 6.02
C ALA A 97 -1.90 1.74 6.20
N ARG A 98 -3.22 1.65 5.93
CA ARG A 98 -4.00 0.41 6.05
C ARG A 98 -4.33 -0.23 4.71
N GLN A 99 -3.82 0.33 3.61
CA GLN A 99 -4.07 -0.17 2.26
C GLN A 99 -2.86 -0.99 1.79
N ASN A 100 -3.13 -2.07 1.07
CA ASN A 100 -2.09 -2.75 0.31
C ASN A 100 -2.13 -2.28 -1.15
N HIS A 101 -1.49 -1.15 -1.45
CA HIS A 101 -1.53 -0.56 -2.79
C HIS A 101 -0.93 -1.45 -3.90
N PHE A 102 -0.13 -2.46 -3.55
CA PHE A 102 0.36 -3.42 -4.54
C PHE A 102 -0.75 -4.34 -5.04
N GLU A 103 -1.80 -4.57 -4.26
CA GLU A 103 -3.00 -5.29 -4.75
C GLU A 103 -3.78 -4.45 -5.75
N TRP A 104 -3.63 -3.13 -5.80
CA TRP A 104 -4.23 -2.32 -6.86
C TRP A 104 -3.48 -2.44 -8.18
N MET A 105 -2.16 -2.67 -8.10
CA MET A 105 -1.30 -2.88 -9.26
C MET A 105 -1.44 -4.30 -9.80
N PHE A 106 -1.55 -5.27 -8.89
CA PHE A 106 -1.73 -6.70 -9.17
C PHE A 106 -3.04 -7.16 -8.57
N ASN A 107 -4.14 -6.79 -9.25
CA ASN A 107 -5.47 -7.10 -8.75
C ASN A 107 -5.64 -8.62 -8.64
N PRO A 108 -5.98 -9.17 -7.46
CA PRO A 108 -6.25 -10.60 -7.34
C PRO A 108 -7.38 -11.00 -8.27
N LEU A 109 -7.31 -12.20 -8.84
CA LEU A 109 -8.41 -12.75 -9.64
C LEU A 109 -9.50 -13.28 -8.68
N PRO A 110 -10.67 -12.62 -8.55
CA PRO A 110 -11.63 -12.96 -7.50
C PRO A 110 -12.38 -14.26 -7.78
N ASN A 111 -12.59 -14.56 -9.06
CA ASN A 111 -13.28 -15.76 -9.53
C ASN A 111 -12.39 -16.46 -10.56
N ALA A 112 -11.45 -17.27 -10.07
CA ALA A 112 -10.72 -18.18 -10.94
C ALA A 112 -11.70 -19.23 -11.46
N ALA A 113 -11.77 -19.38 -12.79
CA ALA A 113 -12.66 -20.33 -13.44
C ALA A 113 -11.97 -20.92 -14.66
N TYR A 114 -12.29 -22.18 -14.94
CA TYR A 114 -11.88 -22.82 -16.18
C TYR A 114 -12.73 -22.36 -17.34
N ALA A 115 -12.09 -22.19 -18.48
CA ALA A 115 -12.75 -22.03 -19.75
C ALA A 115 -12.28 -23.17 -20.67
N ALA A 116 -13.21 -23.74 -21.42
CA ALA A 116 -12.86 -24.71 -22.45
C ALA A 116 -11.97 -24.02 -23.51
N ILE A 117 -11.06 -24.77 -24.14
CA ILE A 117 -10.15 -24.24 -25.16
C ILE A 117 -10.91 -23.53 -26.30
N SER A 118 -12.10 -24.02 -26.65
CA SER A 118 -12.97 -23.40 -27.65
C SER A 118 -13.50 -22.01 -27.28
N GLU A 119 -13.49 -21.67 -25.99
CA GLU A 119 -14.01 -20.41 -25.44
C GLU A 119 -12.89 -19.43 -25.07
N THR A 120 -11.64 -19.89 -24.97
CA THR A 120 -10.47 -19.08 -24.60
C THR A 120 -9.91 -18.25 -25.75
N LYS A 121 -10.68 -17.29 -26.28
CA LYS A 121 -10.24 -16.38 -27.36
C LYS A 121 -9.14 -15.38 -26.94
N PHE A 122 -8.89 -15.26 -25.63
CA PHE A 122 -7.89 -14.35 -25.07
C PHE A 122 -6.50 -15.00 -24.91
N VAL A 123 -6.38 -16.30 -25.21
CA VAL A 123 -5.13 -17.06 -25.20
C VAL A 123 -4.76 -17.37 -26.65
N ALA A 124 -3.59 -16.94 -27.10
CA ALA A 124 -3.13 -17.26 -28.46
C ALA A 124 -2.59 -18.69 -28.54
N ASP A 125 -2.67 -19.33 -29.72
CA ASP A 125 -2.19 -20.70 -29.94
C ASP A 125 -0.71 -20.93 -29.57
N ASN A 126 0.10 -19.87 -29.65
CA ASN A 126 1.53 -19.89 -29.31
C ASN A 126 1.85 -19.20 -27.97
N GLU A 127 0.83 -18.92 -27.15
CA GLU A 127 1.01 -18.29 -25.85
C GLU A 127 1.63 -19.26 -24.84
N MET A 128 2.59 -18.77 -24.07
CA MET A 128 3.21 -19.55 -23.00
C MET A 128 2.23 -19.72 -21.84
N VAL A 129 2.08 -20.95 -21.37
CA VAL A 129 1.25 -21.33 -20.22
C VAL A 129 2.08 -22.06 -19.18
N MET A 130 1.75 -21.87 -17.90
CA MET A 130 2.18 -22.79 -16.84
C MET A 130 1.15 -23.90 -16.75
N THR A 131 1.58 -25.15 -16.64
CA THR A 131 0.69 -26.31 -16.57
C THR A 131 0.81 -27.02 -15.23
N VAL A 132 -0.32 -27.50 -14.72
CA VAL A 132 -0.39 -28.37 -13.54
C VAL A 132 -1.18 -29.60 -13.93
N ALA A 133 -0.58 -30.77 -13.76
CA ALA A 133 -1.23 -32.06 -13.92
C ALA A 133 -1.29 -32.76 -12.56
N LEU A 134 -2.50 -33.00 -12.07
CA LEU A 134 -2.76 -33.66 -10.78
C LEU A 134 -3.90 -34.65 -10.94
N ASN A 135 -3.65 -35.91 -10.58
CA ASN A 135 -4.57 -37.02 -10.84
C ASN A 135 -4.98 -37.04 -12.34
N ASP A 136 -6.27 -37.10 -12.63
CA ASP A 136 -6.80 -37.15 -14.00
C ASP A 136 -7.15 -35.76 -14.58
N GLU A 137 -6.69 -34.68 -13.92
CA GLU A 137 -7.00 -33.30 -14.31
C GLU A 137 -5.73 -32.52 -14.67
N VAL A 138 -5.82 -31.73 -15.75
CA VAL A 138 -4.76 -30.85 -16.23
C VAL A 138 -5.31 -29.44 -16.40
N ALA A 139 -4.69 -28.49 -15.73
CA ALA A 139 -5.00 -27.07 -15.82
C ALA A 139 -3.84 -26.30 -16.47
N ALA A 140 -4.17 -25.27 -17.26
CA ALA A 140 -3.21 -24.37 -17.89
C ALA A 140 -3.49 -22.91 -17.50
N TYR A 141 -2.45 -22.21 -17.08
CA TYR A 141 -2.49 -20.82 -16.63
C TYR A 141 -1.67 -19.94 -17.59
N PRO A 142 -2.31 -19.10 -18.42
CA PRO A 142 -1.61 -18.20 -19.33
C PRO A 142 -0.66 -17.28 -18.57
N VAL A 143 0.61 -17.25 -18.96
CA VAL A 143 1.64 -16.45 -18.28
C VAL A 143 1.27 -14.98 -18.26
N ARG A 144 0.60 -14.47 -19.30
CA ARG A 144 0.14 -13.07 -19.34
C ARG A 144 -0.87 -12.75 -18.25
N GLN A 145 -1.81 -13.66 -17.96
CA GLN A 145 -2.78 -13.49 -16.89
C GLN A 145 -2.10 -13.60 -15.53
N MET A 146 -1.22 -14.59 -15.38
CA MET A 146 -0.47 -14.82 -14.14
C MET A 146 0.49 -13.67 -13.82
N ALA A 147 1.12 -13.05 -14.81
CA ALA A 147 2.00 -11.90 -14.61
C ALA A 147 1.25 -10.64 -14.14
N TYR A 148 -0.06 -10.54 -14.36
CA TYR A 148 -0.88 -9.44 -13.85
C TYR A 148 -1.53 -9.76 -12.51
N HIS A 149 -2.13 -10.95 -12.39
CA HIS A 149 -2.87 -11.35 -11.19
C HIS A 149 -1.97 -11.94 -10.10
N HIS A 150 -0.75 -12.35 -10.44
CA HIS A 150 0.32 -12.96 -9.62
C HIS A 150 -0.03 -14.25 -8.88
N VAL A 151 -1.24 -14.39 -8.37
CA VAL A 151 -1.69 -15.50 -7.54
C VAL A 151 -3.07 -15.94 -7.99
N VAL A 152 -3.23 -17.23 -8.25
CA VAL A 152 -4.51 -17.88 -8.53
C VAL A 152 -4.68 -19.03 -7.56
N ASN A 153 -5.72 -18.98 -6.72
CA ASN A 153 -6.13 -20.10 -5.88
C ASN A 153 -7.08 -20.97 -6.69
N ASP A 154 -6.80 -22.26 -6.75
CA ASP A 154 -7.53 -23.20 -7.59
C ASP A 154 -7.63 -24.59 -6.94
N VAL A 155 -8.43 -25.48 -7.52
CA VAL A 155 -8.55 -26.89 -7.13
C VAL A 155 -8.35 -27.75 -8.37
N VAL A 156 -7.19 -28.41 -8.48
CA VAL A 156 -6.86 -29.29 -9.61
C VAL A 156 -6.77 -30.73 -9.12
N GLY A 157 -7.49 -31.65 -9.76
CA GLY A 157 -7.54 -33.05 -9.40
C GLY A 157 -8.11 -33.27 -8.00
N GLY A 158 -9.00 -32.38 -7.54
CA GLY A 158 -9.56 -32.39 -6.18
C GLY A 158 -8.59 -31.92 -5.08
N LYS A 159 -7.42 -31.37 -5.42
CA LYS A 159 -6.45 -30.82 -4.46
C LYS A 159 -6.40 -29.30 -4.56
N PRO A 160 -6.52 -28.56 -3.43
CA PRO A 160 -6.34 -27.12 -3.43
C PRO A 160 -4.88 -26.77 -3.73
N ILE A 161 -4.68 -25.82 -4.64
CA ILE A 161 -3.38 -25.30 -5.02
C ILE A 161 -3.40 -23.77 -5.08
N THR A 162 -2.21 -23.18 -5.04
CA THR A 162 -1.98 -21.76 -5.34
C THR A 162 -0.94 -21.67 -6.45
N ALA A 163 -1.37 -21.32 -7.66
CA ALA A 163 -0.47 -21.04 -8.76
C ALA A 163 0.10 -19.62 -8.60
N THR A 164 1.41 -19.45 -8.81
CA THR A 164 2.10 -18.16 -8.70
C THR A 164 3.18 -18.02 -9.77
N TYR A 165 3.45 -16.78 -10.21
CA TYR A 165 4.46 -16.41 -11.21
C TYR A 165 5.44 -15.37 -10.65
#